data_AF-A0A415M3E4-F1
#
_entry.id   AF-A0A415M3E4-F1
#
_cell.length_a   1.000
_cell.length_b   1.000
_cell.length_c   1.000
_cell.angle_alpha   90.00
_cell.angle_beta   90.00
_cell.angle_gamma   90.00
#
_symmetry.space_group_name_H-M   'P 1'
#
loop_
_entity.id
_entity.type
_entity.pdbx_description
1 polymer ?
#
loop_
_entity_poly.entity_id
_entity_poly.type
_entity_poly.pdbx_seq_one_letter_code
_entity_poly.pdbx_strand_id
1 'polypeptide(L)'
;MKKQLVYLIALLLLQTSCDRVFTMSGHVIDELGNPINNAKIVTSEKETLYSDSLGYFMLNLYGPGSYSDKLEVLVTKKGYETKYFDLSQQKDIHDLSLRMKTSNRELIPSYPKSTVRLFYLINLIITNLFIISTLFFILYKKIKYKWIWMLLILVANITIQVNYINRHWNVDIGGLPFYLKHYAYYPFTIKIACPIISIVFWISYIYTQRSTLSTKKQI
;
A
#
# COMPACT_ATOMS: atom_id res chain seq x y z
N MET A 1 -24.54 18.24 16.20
CA MET A 1 -23.15 17.78 16.47
C MET A 1 -23.00 16.27 16.53
N LYS A 2 -23.70 15.52 17.40
CA LYS A 2 -23.60 14.03 17.44
C LYS A 2 -23.80 13.34 16.08
N LYS A 3 -24.82 13.74 15.32
CA LYS A 3 -25.14 13.12 14.01
C LYS A 3 -24.01 13.25 12.97
N GLN A 4 -23.29 14.39 12.93
CA GLN A 4 -22.22 14.62 11.94
C GLN A 4 -20.97 13.79 12.22
N LEU A 5 -20.59 13.66 13.50
CA LEU A 5 -19.51 12.76 13.92
C LEU A 5 -19.88 11.30 13.64
N VAL A 6 -21.15 10.92 13.89
CA VAL A 6 -21.66 9.57 13.58
C VAL A 6 -21.59 9.29 12.08
N TYR A 7 -21.96 10.23 11.20
CA TYR A 7 -21.84 10.05 9.76
C TYR A 7 -20.39 9.91 9.30
N LEU A 8 -19.46 10.68 9.89
CA LEU A 8 -18.04 10.53 9.58
C LEU A 8 -17.54 9.14 10.00
N ILE A 9 -17.85 8.71 11.23
CA ILE A 9 -17.45 7.39 11.74
C ILE A 9 -18.05 6.29 10.86
N ALA A 10 -19.34 6.38 10.49
CA ALA A 10 -19.99 5.41 9.61
C ALA A 10 -19.33 5.36 8.23
N LEU A 11 -18.99 6.52 7.65
CA LEU A 11 -18.30 6.59 6.36
C LEU A 11 -16.88 5.99 6.44
N LEU A 12 -16.15 6.24 7.53
CA LEU A 12 -14.84 5.65 7.78
C LEU A 12 -14.92 4.13 7.97
N LEU A 13 -15.96 3.63 8.65
CA LEU A 13 -16.17 2.19 8.85
C LEU A 13 -16.55 1.49 7.54
N LEU A 14 -17.40 2.10 6.71
CA LEU A 14 -17.77 1.58 5.38
C LEU A 14 -16.54 1.41 4.47
N GLN A 15 -15.50 2.22 4.65
CA GLN A 15 -14.25 2.10 3.91
C GLN A 15 -13.35 0.94 4.37
N THR A 16 -13.64 0.31 5.52
CA THR A 16 -12.79 -0.76 6.10
C THR A 16 -13.27 -2.18 5.81
N SER A 17 -14.51 -2.37 5.34
CA SER A 17 -15.12 -3.69 5.16
C SER A 17 -15.04 -4.20 3.72
N CYS A 18 -13.95 -4.88 3.38
CA CYS A 18 -13.87 -5.73 2.19
C CYS A 18 -13.01 -6.94 2.54
N ASP A 19 -13.64 -8.03 2.99
CA ASP A 19 -12.99 -9.33 3.15
C ASP A 19 -12.88 -10.04 1.80
N ARG A 20 -11.76 -10.74 1.60
CA ARG A 20 -11.44 -11.49 0.39
C ARG A 20 -10.79 -12.82 0.73
N VAL A 21 -11.02 -13.79 -0.15
CA VAL A 21 -10.30 -15.05 -0.20
C VAL A 21 -9.22 -14.89 -1.28
N PHE A 22 -7.98 -15.20 -0.93
CA PHE A 22 -6.86 -15.21 -1.86
C PHE A 22 -6.18 -16.58 -1.81
N THR A 23 -6.13 -17.28 -2.94
CA THR A 23 -5.49 -18.59 -3.05
C THR A 23 -4.50 -18.60 -4.20
N MET A 24 -3.28 -19.07 -3.95
CA MET A 24 -2.21 -19.19 -4.94
C MET A 24 -1.45 -20.49 -4.69
N SER A 25 -1.10 -21.23 -5.74
CA SER A 25 -0.32 -22.47 -5.63
C SER A 25 0.58 -22.69 -6.83
N GLY A 26 1.58 -23.56 -6.65
CA GLY A 26 2.51 -23.90 -7.70
C GLY A 26 3.73 -24.64 -7.18
N HIS A 27 4.77 -24.68 -8.00
CA HIS A 27 6.02 -25.38 -7.74
C HIS A 27 7.23 -24.44 -7.88
N VAL A 28 8.22 -24.62 -7.01
CA VAL A 28 9.54 -24.02 -7.14
C VAL A 28 10.48 -25.06 -7.74
N ILE A 29 11.07 -24.73 -8.89
CA ILE A 29 11.91 -25.65 -9.66
C ILE A 29 13.24 -25.00 -10.05
N ASP A 30 14.26 -25.81 -10.31
CA ASP A 30 15.55 -25.35 -10.85
C ASP A 30 15.52 -25.19 -12.39
N GLU A 31 16.65 -24.79 -12.98
CA GLU A 31 16.78 -24.66 -14.43
C GLU A 31 16.58 -25.98 -15.19
N LEU A 32 16.80 -27.13 -14.54
CA LEU A 32 16.64 -28.47 -15.12
C LEU A 32 15.22 -29.03 -14.90
N GLY A 33 14.39 -28.34 -14.11
CA GLY A 33 13.03 -28.77 -13.77
C GLY A 33 12.97 -29.64 -12.50
N ASN A 34 14.06 -29.79 -11.76
CA ASN A 34 14.02 -30.51 -10.48
C ASN A 34 13.33 -29.67 -9.41
N PRO A 35 12.52 -30.29 -8.53
CA PRO A 35 11.85 -29.58 -7.46
C PRO A 35 12.84 -29.06 -6.42
N ILE A 36 12.63 -27.82 -5.97
CA ILE A 36 13.43 -27.20 -4.92
C ILE A 36 12.66 -27.27 -3.61
N ASN A 37 13.10 -28.17 -2.73
CA ASN A 37 12.54 -28.31 -1.39
C ASN A 37 12.93 -27.15 -0.47
N ASN A 38 12.01 -26.72 0.41
CA ASN A 38 12.23 -25.77 1.49
C ASN A 38 12.83 -24.45 0.97
N ALA A 39 12.33 -23.99 -0.17
CA ALA A 39 12.56 -22.66 -0.68
C ALA A 39 11.65 -21.69 0.08
N LYS A 40 12.22 -20.62 0.63
CA LYS A 40 11.46 -19.59 1.30
C LYS A 40 10.74 -18.74 0.26
N ILE A 41 9.43 -18.59 0.42
CA ILE A 41 8.55 -17.83 -0.45
C ILE A 41 7.96 -16.69 0.37
N VAL A 42 8.14 -15.46 -0.11
CA VAL A 42 7.57 -14.24 0.47
C VAL A 42 6.60 -13.67 -0.55
N THR A 43 5.39 -13.33 -0.13
CA THR A 43 4.31 -12.86 -1.01
C THR A 43 3.72 -11.56 -0.49
N SER A 44 2.89 -10.89 -1.30
CA SER A 44 2.19 -9.68 -0.85
C SER A 44 1.42 -9.89 0.44
N GLU A 45 0.78 -11.04 0.55
CA GLU A 45 -0.21 -11.35 1.58
C GLU A 45 0.37 -12.15 2.77
N LYS A 46 1.56 -12.73 2.62
CA LYS A 46 2.21 -13.57 3.66
C LYS A 46 3.72 -13.43 3.63
N GLU A 47 4.27 -13.08 4.79
CA GLU A 47 5.71 -12.82 4.95
C GLU A 47 6.58 -14.05 4.76
N THR A 48 6.08 -15.27 5.01
CA THR A 48 6.88 -16.51 4.84
C THR A 48 6.00 -17.73 4.62
N LEU A 49 6.25 -18.43 3.52
CA LEU A 49 5.79 -19.77 3.14
C LEU A 49 7.03 -20.59 2.71
N TYR A 50 6.96 -21.91 2.75
CA TYR A 50 8.02 -22.78 2.25
C TYR A 50 7.47 -23.81 1.27
N SER A 51 8.26 -24.16 0.25
CA SER A 51 7.96 -25.30 -0.61
C SER A 51 8.22 -26.63 0.11
N ASP A 52 7.44 -27.66 -0.22
CA ASP A 52 7.61 -29.02 0.30
C ASP A 52 8.70 -29.82 -0.45
N SER A 53 8.82 -31.12 -0.18
CA SER A 53 9.80 -32.00 -0.83
C SER A 53 9.64 -32.14 -2.34
N LEU A 54 8.43 -31.91 -2.86
CA LEU A 54 8.11 -31.92 -4.28
C LEU A 54 8.21 -30.51 -4.89
N GLY A 55 8.72 -29.54 -4.12
CA GLY A 55 8.81 -28.15 -4.53
C GLY A 55 7.45 -27.44 -4.54
N TYR A 56 6.38 -28.10 -4.10
CA TYR A 56 5.03 -27.55 -4.13
C TYR A 56 4.82 -26.55 -3.00
N PHE A 57 4.05 -25.50 -3.28
CA PHE A 57 3.61 -24.52 -2.30
C PHE A 57 2.14 -24.15 -2.53
N MET A 58 1.45 -23.83 -1.43
CA MET A 58 0.10 -23.29 -1.46
C MET A 58 -0.05 -22.19 -0.43
N LEU A 59 -0.57 -21.06 -0.88
CA LEU A 59 -1.01 -19.95 -0.07
C LEU A 59 -2.54 -19.91 -0.12
N ASN A 60 -3.16 -20.05 1.04
CA ASN A 60 -4.60 -19.84 1.20
C ASN A 60 -4.81 -18.83 2.31
N LEU A 61 -5.43 -17.70 1.99
CA LEU A 61 -5.66 -16.60 2.91
C LEU A 61 -7.11 -16.14 2.84
N TYR A 62 -7.64 -15.90 4.02
CA TYR A 62 -8.94 -15.28 4.25
C TYR A 62 -8.70 -14.01 5.07
N GLY A 63 -9.11 -12.86 4.57
CA GLY A 63 -8.97 -11.62 5.33
C GLY A 63 -9.38 -10.36 4.57
N PRO A 64 -9.37 -9.19 5.23
CA PRO A 64 -9.75 -7.92 4.61
C PRO A 64 -8.78 -7.61 3.46
N GLY A 65 -9.21 -7.76 2.22
CA GLY A 65 -8.39 -7.65 1.02
C GLY A 65 -8.37 -6.23 0.46
N SER A 66 -7.19 -5.60 0.47
CA SER A 66 -6.86 -4.57 -0.51
C SER A 66 -6.47 -5.28 -1.79
N TYR A 67 -6.78 -4.70 -2.96
CA TYR A 67 -6.07 -5.11 -4.16
C TYR A 67 -4.57 -4.82 -3.93
N SER A 68 -3.76 -5.85 -3.70
CA SER A 68 -2.48 -5.83 -4.38
C SER A 68 -2.84 -6.16 -5.82
N ASP A 69 -3.01 -5.13 -6.66
CA ASP A 69 -3.20 -5.30 -8.11
C ASP A 69 -2.01 -6.05 -8.76
N LYS A 70 -0.95 -6.29 -7.98
CA LYS A 70 0.27 -6.95 -8.38
C LYS A 70 0.46 -8.22 -7.57
N LEU A 71 0.40 -9.35 -8.27
CA LEU A 71 0.79 -10.62 -7.70
C LEU A 71 2.31 -10.69 -7.73
N GLU A 72 2.96 -10.55 -6.57
CA GLU A 72 4.42 -10.47 -6.49
C GLU A 72 4.95 -11.52 -5.52
N VAL A 73 6.02 -12.22 -5.90
CA VAL A 73 6.62 -13.30 -5.11
C VAL A 73 8.14 -13.16 -5.08
N LEU A 74 8.75 -13.29 -3.91
CA LEU A 74 10.20 -13.38 -3.73
C LEU A 74 10.55 -14.76 -3.21
N VAL A 75 11.43 -15.47 -3.93
CA VAL A 75 11.87 -16.82 -3.56
C VAL A 75 13.35 -16.81 -3.20
N THR A 76 13.68 -17.43 -2.06
CA THR A 76 15.05 -17.52 -1.53
C THR A 76 15.37 -18.96 -1.12
N LYS A 77 16.51 -19.48 -1.60
CA LYS A 77 17.05 -20.78 -1.18
C LYS A 77 18.58 -20.74 -1.24
N LYS A 78 19.25 -21.26 -0.22
CA LYS A 78 20.72 -21.41 -0.23
C LYS A 78 21.16 -22.28 -1.41
N GLY A 79 22.16 -21.81 -2.16
CA GLY A 79 22.63 -22.47 -3.39
C GLY A 79 21.90 -22.02 -4.67
N TYR A 80 20.85 -21.20 -4.53
CA TYR A 80 20.12 -20.62 -5.66
C TYR A 80 20.10 -19.10 -5.58
N GLU A 81 19.97 -18.44 -6.73
CA GLU A 81 19.77 -17.00 -6.78
C GLU A 81 18.45 -16.64 -6.09
N THR A 82 18.48 -15.61 -5.24
CA THR A 82 17.22 -15.03 -4.76
C THR A 82 16.53 -14.32 -5.91
N LYS A 83 15.28 -14.69 -6.20
CA LYS A 83 14.57 -14.23 -7.39
C LYS A 83 13.21 -13.64 -7.05
N TYR A 84 12.97 -12.46 -7.62
CA TYR A 84 11.69 -11.78 -7.59
C TYR A 84 10.89 -12.10 -8.85
N PHE A 85 9.62 -12.44 -8.68
CA PHE A 85 8.67 -12.76 -9.73
C PHE A 85 7.52 -11.76 -9.69
N ASP A 86 7.35 -11.03 -10.80
CA ASP A 86 6.14 -10.25 -11.06
C ASP A 86 5.17 -11.14 -11.83
N LEU A 87 4.09 -11.55 -11.16
CA LEU A 87 3.06 -12.42 -11.68
C LEU A 87 1.78 -11.65 -12.01
N SER A 88 1.84 -10.31 -12.09
CA SER A 88 0.66 -9.46 -12.35
C SER A 88 -0.03 -9.76 -13.69
N GLN A 89 0.70 -10.37 -14.64
CA GLN A 89 0.18 -10.78 -15.96
C GLN A 89 -0.27 -12.25 -16.00
N GLN A 90 -0.09 -13.00 -14.90
CA GLN A 90 -0.36 -14.42 -14.87
C GLN A 90 -1.87 -14.66 -14.72
N LYS A 91 -2.46 -15.39 -15.69
CA LYS A 91 -3.90 -15.71 -15.69
C LYS A 91 -4.28 -16.82 -14.73
N ASP A 92 -3.38 -17.79 -14.55
CA ASP A 92 -3.58 -18.92 -13.64
C ASP A 92 -2.60 -18.81 -12.48
N ILE A 93 -3.16 -18.65 -11.29
CA ILE A 93 -2.43 -18.49 -10.03
C ILE A 93 -2.44 -19.78 -9.21
N HIS A 94 -3.03 -20.87 -9.73
CA HIS A 94 -3.18 -22.16 -9.05
C HIS A 94 -2.14 -23.20 -9.50
N ASP A 95 -1.41 -22.96 -10.58
CA ASP A 95 -0.30 -23.81 -11.02
C ASP A 95 0.90 -22.99 -11.53
N LEU A 96 1.51 -22.24 -10.62
CA LEU A 96 2.67 -21.41 -10.93
C LEU A 96 3.95 -22.25 -11.03
N SER A 97 4.80 -21.96 -12.02
CA SER A 97 6.14 -22.54 -12.12
C SER A 97 7.22 -21.48 -11.82
N LEU A 98 7.69 -21.44 -10.58
CA LEU A 98 8.71 -20.49 -10.12
C LEU A 98 10.12 -21.06 -10.34
N ARG A 99 10.74 -20.72 -11.48
CA ARG A 99 12.05 -21.24 -11.88
C ARG A 99 13.22 -20.42 -11.32
N MET A 100 14.12 -21.05 -10.56
CA MET A 100 15.33 -20.47 -9.96
C MET A 100 16.60 -20.98 -10.63
N LYS A 101 17.66 -20.17 -10.61
CA LYS A 101 18.99 -20.55 -11.11
C LYS A 101 19.95 -20.86 -9.97
N THR A 102 20.87 -21.78 -10.19
CA THR A 102 21.93 -22.09 -9.22
C THR A 102 22.89 -20.91 -9.12
N SER A 103 23.04 -20.34 -7.93
CA SER A 103 23.87 -19.18 -7.68
C SER A 103 24.02 -18.96 -6.18
N ASN A 104 25.16 -18.42 -5.76
CA ASN A 104 25.36 -17.97 -4.38
C ASN A 104 25.16 -16.45 -4.23
N ARG A 105 24.62 -15.77 -5.25
CA ARG A 105 24.37 -14.33 -5.19
C ARG A 105 23.07 -14.04 -4.43
N GLU A 106 23.20 -13.29 -3.35
CA GLU A 106 22.06 -12.72 -2.65
C GLU A 106 21.47 -11.54 -3.45
N LEU A 107 20.14 -11.42 -3.43
CA LEU A 107 19.47 -10.26 -4.00
C LEU A 107 19.69 -9.05 -3.08
N ILE A 108 20.38 -8.03 -3.59
CA ILE A 108 20.50 -6.74 -2.91
C ILE A 108 19.32 -5.86 -3.38
N PRO A 109 18.36 -5.53 -2.50
CA PRO A 109 17.24 -4.66 -2.87
C PRO A 109 17.77 -3.26 -3.24
N SER A 110 17.09 -2.58 -4.16
CA SER A 110 17.48 -1.21 -4.58
C SER A 110 17.37 -0.19 -3.44
N TYR A 111 16.49 -0.44 -2.47
CA TYR A 111 16.38 0.36 -1.25
C TYR A 111 16.53 -0.52 0.00
N PRO A 112 17.19 -0.01 1.06
CA PRO A 112 17.33 -0.76 2.29
C PRO A 112 15.98 -0.88 3.01
N LYS A 113 15.80 -1.97 3.77
CA LYS A 113 14.58 -2.23 4.56
C LYS A 113 14.24 -1.08 5.52
N SER A 114 15.24 -0.36 6.02
CA SER A 114 15.06 0.82 6.86
C SER A 114 14.33 1.96 6.14
N THR A 115 14.64 2.22 4.87
CA THR A 115 13.95 3.23 4.05
C THR A 115 12.49 2.84 3.83
N VAL A 116 12.23 1.56 3.51
CA VAL A 116 10.86 1.04 3.36
C VAL A 116 10.07 1.24 4.65
N ARG A 117 10.69 0.96 5.80
CA ARG A 117 10.10 1.19 7.13
C ARG A 117 9.83 2.65 7.44
N LEU A 118 10.74 3.54 7.06
CA LEU A 118 10.56 4.97 7.26
C LEU A 118 9.32 5.49 6.52
N PHE A 119 9.21 5.20 5.22
CA PHE A 119 8.06 5.64 4.41
C PHE A 119 6.73 5.05 4.91
N TYR A 120 6.75 3.79 5.36
CA TYR A 120 5.60 3.19 6.03
C TYR A 120 5.17 4.00 7.26
N LEU A 121 6.10 4.31 8.17
CA LEU A 121 5.79 5.07 9.39
C LEU A 121 5.31 6.49 9.08
N ILE A 122 5.87 7.14 8.05
CA ILE A 122 5.43 8.44 7.57
C ILE A 122 3.95 8.37 7.14
N ASN A 123 3.58 7.38 6.31
CA ASN A 123 2.20 7.25 5.85
C ASN A 123 1.24 6.88 7.00
N LEU A 124 1.63 5.93 7.84
CA LEU A 124 0.81 5.44 8.95
C LEU A 124 0.54 6.52 10.00
N ILE A 125 1.54 7.34 10.32
CA ILE A 125 1.47 8.30 11.42
C ILE A 125 1.25 9.71 10.88
N ILE A 126 2.22 10.23 10.12
CA ILE A 126 2.25 11.64 9.73
C ILE A 126 1.11 11.96 8.76
N THR A 127 0.97 11.18 7.68
CA THR A 127 -0.07 11.41 6.67
C THR A 127 -1.46 11.24 7.27
N ASN A 128 -1.71 10.15 8.00
CA ASN A 128 -2.99 9.93 8.67
C ASN A 128 -3.33 11.06 9.65
N LEU A 129 -2.39 11.46 10.51
CA LEU A 129 -2.60 12.53 11.48
C LEU A 129 -2.90 13.86 10.79
N PHE A 130 -2.19 14.16 9.70
CA PHE A 130 -2.41 15.38 8.90
C PHE A 130 -3.83 15.41 8.29
N ILE A 131 -4.28 14.30 7.72
CA ILE A 131 -5.61 14.19 7.12
C ILE A 131 -6.70 14.28 8.19
N ILE A 132 -6.58 13.51 9.29
CA ILE A 132 -7.54 13.54 10.41
C ILE A 132 -7.64 14.96 10.99
N SER A 133 -6.50 15.60 11.23
CA SER A 133 -6.45 16.97 11.77
C SER A 133 -7.11 17.98 10.82
N THR A 134 -6.89 17.82 9.52
CA THR A 134 -7.51 18.68 8.49
C THR A 134 -9.03 18.48 8.44
N LEU A 135 -9.50 17.23 8.46
CA LEU A 135 -10.94 16.92 8.49
C LEU A 135 -11.60 17.44 9.77
N PHE A 136 -10.96 17.26 10.92
CA PHE A 136 -11.45 17.78 12.20
C PHE A 136 -11.53 19.31 12.20
N PHE A 137 -10.51 19.98 11.64
CA PHE A 137 -10.50 21.43 11.47
C PHE A 137 -11.67 21.92 10.62
N ILE A 138 -11.92 21.29 9.47
CA ILE A 138 -13.04 21.63 8.56
C ILE A 138 -14.39 21.41 9.24
N LEU A 139 -14.51 20.37 10.07
CA LEU A 139 -15.75 20.08 10.81
C LEU A 139 -16.07 21.15 11.86
N TYR A 140 -15.06 21.64 12.57
CA TYR A 140 -15.23 22.58 13.67
C TYR A 140 -15.32 24.04 13.20
N LYS A 141 -14.58 24.41 12.16
CA LYS A 141 -14.59 25.77 11.62
C LYS A 141 -15.75 25.99 10.64
N LYS A 142 -16.22 27.23 10.58
CA LYS A 142 -17.17 27.69 9.55
C LYS A 142 -16.42 27.89 8.24
N ILE A 143 -16.35 26.84 7.43
CA ILE A 143 -15.68 26.82 6.12
C ILE A 143 -16.72 26.85 4.99
N LYS A 144 -16.51 27.69 3.98
CA LYS A 144 -17.31 27.69 2.74
C LYS A 144 -17.08 26.38 1.98
N TYR A 145 -18.16 25.74 1.52
CA TYR A 145 -18.10 24.45 0.82
C TYR A 145 -17.48 23.29 1.64
N LYS A 146 -17.63 23.30 2.98
CA LYS A 146 -17.01 22.30 3.87
C LYS A 146 -17.20 20.84 3.44
N TRP A 147 -18.39 20.49 2.95
CA TRP A 147 -18.71 19.11 2.58
C TRP A 147 -17.99 18.67 1.29
N ILE A 148 -17.80 19.59 0.34
CA ILE A 148 -17.03 19.34 -0.88
C ILE A 148 -15.57 19.12 -0.52
N TRP A 149 -15.01 19.96 0.36
CA TRP A 149 -13.64 19.76 0.84
C TRP A 149 -13.45 18.41 1.54
N MET A 150 -14.36 18.05 2.44
CA MET A 150 -14.29 16.75 3.11
C MET A 150 -14.39 15.59 2.11
N LEU A 151 -15.31 15.66 1.15
CA LEU A 151 -15.43 14.64 0.11
C LEU A 151 -14.13 14.52 -0.69
N LEU A 152 -13.61 15.62 -1.23
CA LEU A 152 -12.39 15.60 -2.03
C LEU A 152 -11.18 15.05 -1.25
N ILE A 153 -11.03 15.40 0.03
CA ILE A 153 -9.96 14.84 0.88
C ILE A 153 -10.12 13.32 1.03
N LEU A 154 -11.35 12.84 1.08
CA LEU A 154 -11.64 11.42 1.31
C LEU A 154 -11.52 10.55 0.06
N VAL A 155 -11.69 11.10 -1.14
CA VAL A 155 -11.62 10.32 -2.41
C VAL A 155 -10.47 10.70 -3.34
N ALA A 156 -10.05 11.96 -3.41
CA ALA A 156 -9.04 12.40 -4.37
C ALA A 156 -7.61 12.35 -3.77
N ASN A 157 -7.19 11.14 -3.41
CA ASN A 157 -5.84 10.87 -2.93
C ASN A 157 -4.94 10.35 -4.05
N ILE A 158 -3.68 10.79 -4.02
CA ILE A 158 -2.65 10.35 -4.96
C ILE A 158 -1.57 9.64 -4.15
N THR A 159 -1.20 8.45 -4.59
CA THR A 159 -0.14 7.64 -3.98
C THR A 159 0.86 7.22 -5.04
N ILE A 160 2.13 7.56 -4.83
CA ILE A 160 3.21 7.06 -5.68
C ILE A 160 3.68 5.74 -5.09
N GLN A 161 3.73 4.70 -5.92
CA GLN A 161 4.15 3.36 -5.54
C GLN A 161 5.48 3.05 -6.25
N VAL A 162 6.52 2.71 -5.52
CA VAL A 162 7.84 2.36 -6.07
C VAL A 162 8.22 0.96 -5.59
N ASN A 163 8.35 0.01 -6.50
CA ASN A 163 8.83 -1.32 -6.16
C ASN A 163 10.34 -1.23 -5.85
N TYR A 164 10.72 -1.57 -4.62
CA TYR A 164 12.08 -1.37 -4.15
C TYR A 164 13.06 -2.48 -4.59
N ILE A 165 12.55 -3.52 -5.25
CA ILE A 165 13.38 -4.57 -5.84
C ILE A 165 13.75 -4.18 -7.28
N ASN A 166 12.75 -3.92 -8.13
CA ASN A 166 12.95 -3.72 -9.58
C ASN A 166 12.88 -2.24 -10.04
N ARG A 167 12.60 -1.28 -9.14
CA ARG A 167 12.46 0.16 -9.40
C ARG A 167 11.27 0.56 -10.28
N HIS A 168 10.37 -0.37 -10.60
CA HIS A 168 9.14 -0.03 -11.31
C HIS A 168 8.29 0.88 -10.43
N TRP A 169 7.86 2.02 -10.98
CA TRP A 169 6.99 2.95 -10.28
C TRP A 169 5.60 3.00 -10.92
N ASN A 170 4.58 3.30 -10.12
CA ASN A 170 3.20 3.50 -10.56
C ASN A 170 2.57 4.64 -9.75
N VAL A 171 1.54 5.26 -10.30
CA VAL A 171 0.73 6.26 -9.60
C VAL A 171 -0.67 5.71 -9.44
N ASP A 172 -1.14 5.72 -8.21
CA ASP A 172 -2.48 5.29 -7.84
C ASP A 172 -3.31 6.53 -7.45
N ILE A 173 -4.49 6.65 -8.05
CA ILE A 173 -5.40 7.79 -7.88
C ILE A 173 -6.75 7.23 -7.43
N GLY A 174 -7.30 7.79 -6.36
CA GLY A 174 -8.61 7.38 -5.86
C GLY A 174 -8.56 6.37 -4.71
N GLY A 175 -7.36 6.06 -4.20
CA GLY A 175 -7.17 5.23 -3.02
C GLY A 175 -7.68 5.88 -1.72
N LEU A 176 -7.82 5.07 -0.68
CA LEU A 176 -8.18 5.57 0.64
C LEU A 176 -7.09 6.52 1.17
N PRO A 177 -7.47 7.65 1.80
CA PRO A 177 -6.53 8.58 2.41
C PRO A 177 -5.81 7.98 3.62
N PHE A 178 -6.38 6.93 4.22
CA PHE A 178 -5.92 6.35 5.47
C PHE A 178 -5.12 5.07 5.26
N TYR A 179 -3.92 5.05 5.84
CA TYR A 179 -3.02 3.91 5.84
C TYR A 179 -3.19 3.16 7.15
N LEU A 180 -4.05 2.15 7.18
CA LEU A 180 -4.42 1.45 8.44
C LEU A 180 -3.68 0.12 8.64
N LYS A 181 -3.10 -0.47 7.59
CA LYS A 181 -2.58 -1.84 7.62
C LYS A 181 -1.06 -1.92 7.57
N HIS A 182 -0.53 -2.83 8.38
CA HIS A 182 0.87 -3.21 8.44
C HIS A 182 1.30 -4.02 7.20
N TYR A 183 2.62 -4.19 7.03
CA TYR A 183 3.38 -4.74 5.89
C TYR A 183 2.79 -5.88 5.05
N ALA A 184 1.82 -6.63 5.55
CA ALA A 184 1.27 -7.84 4.97
C ALA A 184 0.47 -7.65 3.66
N TYR A 185 0.60 -6.52 2.95
CA TYR A 185 -0.08 -6.31 1.66
C TYR A 185 0.82 -5.69 0.58
N TYR A 186 2.01 -5.16 0.91
CA TYR A 186 2.91 -4.49 -0.04
C TYR A 186 4.39 -4.69 0.32
N PRO A 187 4.86 -5.94 0.41
CA PRO A 187 6.17 -6.30 0.92
C PRO A 187 7.29 -5.77 0.03
N PHE A 188 7.02 -5.45 -1.25
CA PHE A 188 8.03 -5.03 -2.22
C PHE A 188 7.87 -3.58 -2.69
N THR A 189 6.89 -2.84 -2.16
CA THR A 189 6.54 -1.50 -2.67
C THR A 189 6.61 -0.44 -1.57
N ILE A 190 7.38 0.62 -1.84
CA ILE A 190 7.36 1.87 -1.07
C ILE A 190 6.18 2.69 -1.56
N LYS A 191 5.25 3.03 -0.67
CA LYS A 191 4.17 3.97 -0.95
C LYS A 191 4.54 5.36 -0.46
N ILE A 192 4.26 6.38 -1.25
CA ILE A 192 4.44 7.79 -0.90
C ILE A 192 3.07 8.45 -1.06
N ALA A 193 2.42 8.74 0.05
CA ALA A 193 1.13 9.40 0.06
C ALA A 193 1.28 10.90 -0.21
N CYS A 194 0.53 11.42 -1.16
CA CYS A 194 0.50 12.84 -1.49
C CYS A 194 -0.91 13.39 -1.18
N PRO A 195 -1.15 13.95 0.03
CA PRO A 195 -2.45 14.49 0.42
C PRO A 195 -2.70 15.87 -0.22
N ILE A 196 -2.68 15.93 -1.55
CA ILE A 196 -2.69 17.16 -2.35
C ILE A 196 -3.91 18.02 -2.02
N ILE A 197 -5.10 17.41 -1.89
CA ILE A 197 -6.31 18.17 -1.56
C ILE A 197 -6.22 18.84 -0.19
N SER A 198 -5.70 18.14 0.83
CA SER A 198 -5.49 18.73 2.15
C SER A 198 -4.49 19.88 2.10
N ILE A 199 -3.43 19.76 1.30
CA ILE A 199 -2.46 20.84 1.07
C ILE A 199 -3.12 22.04 0.39
N VAL A 200 -3.86 21.82 -0.70
CA VAL A 200 -4.58 22.87 -1.43
C VAL A 200 -5.61 23.57 -0.54
N PHE A 201 -6.31 22.81 0.31
CA PHE A 201 -7.23 23.35 1.30
C PHE A 201 -6.52 24.34 2.24
N TRP A 202 -5.37 23.97 2.82
CA TRP A 202 -4.64 24.84 3.73
C TRP A 202 -4.10 26.10 3.04
N ILE A 203 -3.57 25.96 1.81
CA ILE A 203 -3.11 27.12 1.01
C ILE A 203 -4.27 28.09 0.76
N SER A 204 -5.42 27.57 0.30
CA SER A 204 -6.62 28.37 0.03
C SER A 204 -7.15 29.06 1.30
N TYR A 205 -7.18 28.33 2.42
CA TYR A 205 -7.64 28.85 3.71
C TYR A 205 -6.75 29.99 4.23
N ILE A 206 -5.42 29.82 4.20
CA ILE A 206 -4.47 30.83 4.65
C ILE A 206 -4.54 32.07 3.78
N TYR A 207 -4.67 31.91 2.46
CA TYR A 207 -4.81 33.03 1.53
C TYR A 207 -6.08 33.84 1.80
N THR A 208 -7.21 33.16 2.01
CA THR A 208 -8.50 33.80 2.32
C THR A 208 -8.48 34.55 3.66
N GLN A 209 -7.81 34.00 4.68
CA GLN A 209 -7.61 34.68 5.96
C GLN A 209 -6.80 35.97 5.80
N ARG A 210 -5.69 35.91 5.06
CA ARG A 210 -4.82 37.08 4.82
C ARG A 210 -5.55 38.19 4.08
N SER A 211 -6.34 37.86 3.04
CA SER A 211 -7.11 38.87 2.31
C SER A 211 -8.12 39.56 3.22
N THR A 212 -8.88 38.81 4.03
CA THR A 212 -9.83 39.41 4.98
C THR A 212 -9.17 40.29 6.06
N LEU A 213 -7.97 39.93 6.52
CA LEU A 213 -7.20 40.74 7.47
C LEU A 213 -6.66 42.03 6.83
N SER A 214 -6.22 41.97 5.57
CA SER A 214 -5.79 43.15 4.81
C SER A 214 -6.92 44.15 4.62
N THR A 215 -8.12 43.67 4.25
CA THR A 215 -9.30 44.54 4.07
C THR A 215 -9.75 45.18 5.39
N LYS A 216 -9.65 44.46 6.50
CA LYS A 216 -9.98 45.00 7.84
C LYS A 216 -8.98 46.02 8.38
N LYS A 217 -7.75 46.08 7.87
CA LYS A 217 -6.76 47.11 8.24
C LYS A 217 -6.89 48.40 7.42
N GLN A 218 -7.65 48.37 6.32
CA GLN A 218 -7.86 49.51 5.42
C GLN A 218 -9.19 50.25 5.67
N ILE A 219 -10.00 49.76 6.61
CA ILE A 219 -11.23 50.39 7.12
C ILE A 219 -10.92 50.86 8.54
#